data_AF-A0A5C7Y2X7-F1
#
_entry.id   AF-A0A5C7Y2X7-F1
#
_cell.length_a   1.000
_cell.length_b   1.000
_cell.length_c   1.000
_cell.angle_alpha   90.00
_cell.angle_beta   90.00
_cell.angle_gamma   90.00
#
_symmetry.space_group_name_H-M   'P 1'
#
loop_
_entity.id
_entity.type
_entity.pdbx_description
1 polymer ?
#
loop_
_entity_poly.entity_id
_entity_poly.type
_entity_poly.pdbx_seq_one_letter_code
_entity_poly.pdbx_strand_id
1 'polypeptide(L)'
;MVQLPGVLAQVNVTPSTNGMPGAALIQQILNWGQMIALWGSLGALLVGAAMYGLAREGGSYGGASRGKTLALGGVVGAILAGVAPTAVNMLFTAAR
;
A
#
# COMPACT_ATOMS: atom_id res chain seq x y z
N MET A 1 3.85 59.88 4.23
CA MET A 1 4.43 59.10 5.34
C MET A 1 3.70 57.76 5.35
N VAL A 2 4.18 56.68 4.73
CA VAL A 2 5.49 56.01 4.85
C VAL A 2 5.81 55.29 3.52
N GLN A 3 7.07 55.36 3.05
CA GLN A 3 7.63 54.48 2.01
C GLN A 3 8.24 53.23 2.66
N LEU A 4 8.20 52.08 1.99
CA LEU A 4 9.32 51.12 1.94
C LEU A 4 9.15 50.17 0.73
N PRO A 5 10.00 50.29 -0.31
CA PRO A 5 10.09 49.35 -1.40
C PRO A 5 10.98 48.16 -0.97
N GLY A 6 10.44 46.95 -1.07
CA GLY A 6 11.15 45.71 -0.73
C GLY A 6 10.90 44.64 -1.78
N VAL A 7 11.59 44.76 -2.90
CA VAL A 7 11.88 43.62 -3.79
C VAL A 7 12.81 42.70 -3.02
N LEU A 8 12.34 41.54 -2.58
CA LEU A 8 13.12 40.30 -2.46
C LEU A 8 12.15 39.11 -2.53
N ALA A 9 11.93 38.63 -3.75
CA ALA A 9 11.48 37.28 -4.10
C ALA A 9 10.70 36.52 -3.01
N GLN A 10 9.37 36.62 -3.06
CA GLN A 10 8.52 35.61 -2.46
C GLN A 10 8.77 34.30 -3.21
N VAL A 11 9.71 33.50 -2.71
CA VAL A 11 10.01 32.16 -3.24
C VAL A 11 8.81 31.29 -2.88
N ASN A 12 7.83 31.30 -3.77
CA ASN A 12 6.72 30.37 -3.72
C ASN A 12 7.27 29.01 -4.17
N VAL A 13 7.87 28.26 -3.25
CA VAL A 13 8.10 26.83 -3.45
C VAL A 13 6.75 26.16 -3.28
N THR A 14 5.98 26.07 -4.37
CA THR A 14 4.91 25.08 -4.45
C THR A 14 5.59 23.71 -4.56
N PRO A 15 5.58 22.86 -3.51
CA PRO A 15 6.14 21.53 -3.62
C PRO A 15 5.25 20.79 -4.61
N SER A 16 5.74 20.67 -5.82
CA SER A 16 5.09 19.99 -6.92
C SER A 16 6.06 18.90 -7.34
N THR A 17 5.63 17.65 -7.23
CA THR A 17 6.33 16.50 -7.81
C THR A 17 6.39 16.55 -9.33
N ASN A 18 5.63 17.47 -9.98
CA ASN A 18 5.83 17.79 -11.40
C ASN A 18 7.20 18.47 -11.56
N GLY A 19 8.21 17.65 -11.83
CA GLY A 19 9.57 18.10 -12.11
C GLY A 19 10.67 17.50 -11.24
N MET A 20 10.37 16.68 -10.22
CA MET A 20 11.42 16.05 -9.40
C MET A 20 12.10 14.91 -10.20
N PRO A 21 13.40 15.02 -10.54
CA PRO A 21 14.11 13.97 -11.27
C PRO A 21 14.07 12.68 -10.45
N GLY A 22 13.48 11.61 -11.00
CA GLY A 22 13.35 10.31 -10.32
C GLY A 22 12.00 10.02 -9.65
N ALA A 23 11.07 10.97 -9.55
CA ALA A 23 9.73 10.71 -9.00
C ALA A 23 8.97 9.63 -9.81
N ALA A 24 9.15 9.60 -11.13
CA ALA A 24 8.57 8.57 -11.99
C ALA A 24 9.11 7.16 -11.66
N LEU A 25 10.40 7.03 -11.33
CA LEU A 25 11.00 5.76 -10.94
C LEU A 25 10.46 5.29 -9.59
N ILE A 26 10.40 6.17 -8.59
CA ILE A 26 9.84 5.83 -7.27
C ILE A 26 8.37 5.43 -7.40
N GLN A 27 7.58 6.16 -8.20
CA GLN A 27 6.18 5.80 -8.45
C GLN A 27 6.07 4.44 -9.14
N GLN A 28 6.96 4.12 -10.10
CA GLN A 28 6.99 2.83 -10.77
C GLN A 28 7.29 1.69 -9.80
N ILE A 29 8.28 1.86 -8.91
CA ILE A 29 8.62 0.88 -7.86
C ILE A 29 7.45 0.72 -6.88
N LEU A 30 6.78 1.79 -6.48
CA LEU A 30 5.60 1.73 -5.61
C LEU A 30 4.46 0.93 -6.27
N ASN A 31 4.17 1.21 -7.53
CA ASN A 31 3.14 0.51 -8.30
C ASN A 31 3.47 -0.99 -8.39
N TRP A 32 4.73 -1.35 -8.62
CA TRP A 32 5.19 -2.74 -8.62
C TRP A 32 5.04 -3.38 -7.24
N GLY A 33 5.42 -2.67 -6.17
CA GLY A 33 5.27 -3.12 -4.79
C GLY A 33 3.82 -3.41 -4.43
N GLN A 34 2.89 -2.53 -4.81
CA GLN A 34 1.46 -2.78 -4.64
C GLN A 34 0.98 -4.00 -5.44
N MET A 35 1.42 -4.12 -6.69
CA MET A 35 1.04 -5.27 -7.52
C MET A 35 1.51 -6.57 -6.88
N ILE A 36 2.77 -6.65 -6.43
CA ILE A 36 3.31 -7.82 -5.73
C ILE A 36 2.55 -8.09 -4.42
N ALA A 37 2.20 -7.05 -3.65
CA ALA A 37 1.45 -7.20 -2.41
C ALA A 37 0.05 -7.81 -2.65
N LEU A 38 -0.65 -7.34 -3.68
CA LEU A 38 -1.97 -7.85 -4.06
C LEU A 38 -1.88 -9.29 -4.61
N TRP A 39 -0.90 -9.58 -5.46
CA TRP A 39 -0.66 -10.93 -5.97
C TRP A 39 -0.23 -11.91 -4.88
N GLY A 40 0.61 -11.48 -3.94
CA GLY A 40 1.02 -12.28 -2.79
C GLY A 40 -0.15 -12.57 -1.85
N SER A 41 -0.99 -11.57 -1.60
CA SER A 41 -2.24 -11.72 -0.86
C SER A 41 -3.20 -12.72 -1.53
N LEU A 42 -3.40 -12.58 -2.84
CA LEU A 42 -4.23 -13.51 -3.63
C LEU A 42 -3.66 -14.93 -3.55
N GLY A 43 -2.35 -15.09 -3.72
CA GLY A 43 -1.67 -16.38 -3.58
C GLY A 43 -1.87 -17.01 -2.21
N ALA A 44 -1.71 -16.25 -1.14
CA ALA A 44 -1.94 -16.74 0.23
C ALA A 44 -3.40 -17.17 0.46
N LEU A 45 -4.36 -16.44 -0.11
CA LEU A 45 -5.78 -16.78 -0.05
C LEU A 45 -6.07 -18.10 -0.77
N LEU A 46 -5.56 -18.26 -2.00
CA LEU A 46 -5.73 -19.48 -2.80
C LEU A 46 -5.07 -20.70 -2.16
N VAL A 47 -3.81 -20.56 -1.71
CA VAL A 47 -3.09 -21.66 -1.03
C VAL A 47 -3.77 -22.03 0.27
N GLY A 48 -4.22 -21.04 1.06
CA GLY A 48 -4.90 -21.29 2.33
C GLY A 48 -6.25 -21.96 2.14
N ALA A 49 -7.01 -21.54 1.13
CA ALA A 49 -8.28 -22.17 0.75
C ALA A 49 -8.07 -23.60 0.24
N ALA A 50 -7.06 -23.85 -0.58
CA ALA A 50 -6.72 -25.19 -1.07
C ALA A 50 -6.33 -26.12 0.08
N MET A 51 -5.45 -25.67 0.99
CA MET A 51 -5.07 -26.43 2.18
C MET A 51 -6.26 -26.72 3.09
N TYR A 52 -7.15 -25.74 3.27
CA TYR A 52 -8.38 -25.92 4.04
C TYR A 52 -9.30 -26.97 3.41
N GLY A 53 -9.52 -26.90 2.09
CA GLY A 53 -10.35 -27.86 1.35
C GLY A 53 -9.80 -29.29 1.42
N LEU A 54 -8.51 -29.47 1.12
CA LEU A 54 -7.84 -30.77 1.17
C LEU A 54 -7.85 -31.38 2.58
N ALA A 55 -7.64 -30.57 3.61
CA ALA A 55 -7.62 -31.04 4.99
C ALA A 55 -9.03 -31.34 5.54
N ARG A 56 -10.06 -30.65 5.04
CA ARG A 56 -11.46 -30.91 5.38
C ARG A 56 -11.94 -32.25 4.84
N GLU A 57 -11.56 -32.61 3.62
CA GLU A 57 -11.86 -33.91 3.02
C GLU A 57 -11.08 -35.04 3.73
N GLY A 58 -9.83 -34.79 4.10
CA GLY A 58 -8.95 -35.77 4.75
C GLY A 58 -9.13 -35.95 6.26
N GLY A 59 -10.15 -35.33 6.88
CA GLY A 59 -10.40 -35.43 8.32
C GLY A 59 -9.34 -34.78 9.23
N SER A 60 -8.42 -33.99 8.66
CA SER A 60 -7.30 -33.39 9.39
C SER A 60 -7.64 -31.98 9.88
N TYR A 61 -8.09 -31.89 11.13
CA TYR A 61 -8.40 -30.61 11.79
C TYR A 61 -7.21 -29.64 11.81
N GLY A 62 -5.99 -30.16 11.99
CA GLY A 62 -4.77 -29.37 12.03
C GLY A 62 -4.39 -28.75 10.68
N GLY A 63 -4.65 -29.45 9.57
CA GLY A 63 -4.46 -28.90 8.22
C GLY A 63 -5.49 -27.83 7.89
N ALA A 64 -6.74 -28.04 8.32
CA ALA A 64 -7.84 -27.12 8.08
C ALA A 64 -7.64 -25.79 8.84
N SER A 65 -7.25 -25.84 10.12
CA SER A 65 -7.01 -24.62 10.91
C SER A 65 -5.86 -23.77 10.35
N ARG A 66 -4.78 -24.43 9.91
CA ARG A 66 -3.64 -23.76 9.26
C ARG A 66 -4.02 -23.15 7.91
N GLY A 67 -4.75 -23.87 7.06
CA GLY A 67 -5.23 -23.36 5.78
C GLY A 67 -6.14 -22.13 5.94
N LYS A 68 -7.09 -22.19 6.89
CA LYS A 68 -7.96 -21.06 7.21
C LYS A 68 -7.17 -19.84 7.70
N THR A 69 -6.19 -20.05 8.57
CA THR A 69 -5.34 -18.97 9.10
C THR A 69 -4.51 -18.32 8.00
N LEU A 70 -3.94 -19.13 7.09
CA LEU A 70 -3.18 -18.62 5.93
C LEU A 70 -4.08 -17.80 5.00
N ALA A 71 -5.29 -18.29 4.70
CA ALA A 71 -6.23 -17.59 3.85
C ALA A 71 -6.67 -16.25 4.46
N LEU A 72 -6.93 -16.23 5.77
CA LEU A 72 -7.23 -15.00 6.51
C LEU A 72 -6.03 -14.04 6.50
N GLY A 73 -4.81 -14.54 6.60
CA GLY A 73 -3.60 -13.74 6.43
C GLY A 73 -3.54 -13.05 5.06
N GLY A 74 -3.92 -13.77 4.00
CA GLY A 74 -4.11 -13.19 2.66
C GLY A 74 -5.14 -12.05 2.67
N VAL A 75 -6.35 -12.29 3.19
CA VAL A 75 -7.42 -11.27 3.25
C VAL A 75 -6.95 -9.99 3.97
N VAL A 76 -6.29 -10.14 5.12
CA VAL A 76 -5.74 -8.98 5.86
C VAL A 76 -4.67 -8.27 5.03
N GLY A 77 -3.79 -9.01 4.35
CA GLY A 77 -2.79 -8.47 3.44
C GLY A 77 -3.38 -7.63 2.30
N ALA A 78 -4.46 -8.10 1.66
CA ALA A 78 -5.17 -7.37 0.61
C ALA A 78 -5.73 -6.04 1.12
N ILE A 79 -6.38 -6.05 2.29
CA ILE A 79 -6.99 -4.85 2.87
C ILE A 79 -5.90 -3.81 3.17
N LEU A 80 -4.81 -4.24 3.82
CA LEU A 80 -3.70 -3.35 4.13
C LEU A 80 -3.04 -2.79 2.87
N ALA A 81 -2.80 -3.64 1.86
CA ALA A 81 -2.21 -3.22 0.58
C ALA A 81 -3.10 -2.21 -0.17
N GLY A 82 -4.42 -2.35 -0.09
CA GLY A 82 -5.38 -1.46 -0.72
C GLY A 82 -5.53 -0.11 0.00
N VAL A 83 -5.49 -0.09 1.34
CA VAL A 83 -5.67 1.13 2.13
C VAL A 83 -4.39 1.95 2.27
N ALA A 84 -3.21 1.33 2.13
CA ALA A 84 -1.92 1.98 2.33
C ALA A 84 -1.70 3.29 1.53
N PRO A 85 -1.99 3.39 0.22
CA PRO A 85 -1.77 4.63 -0.53
C PRO A 85 -2.68 5.78 -0.05
N THR A 86 -3.93 5.46 0.24
CA THR A 86 -4.91 6.44 0.75
C THR A 86 -4.49 6.96 2.11
N ALA A 87 -4.04 6.08 3.02
CA ALA A 87 -3.55 6.48 4.33
C ALA A 87 -2.32 7.40 4.23
N VAL A 88 -1.38 7.10 3.35
CA VAL A 88 -0.19 7.93 3.10
C VAL A 88 -0.59 9.31 2.56
N ASN A 89 -1.53 9.37 1.60
CA ASN A 89 -2.03 10.64 1.07
C ASN A 89 -2.74 11.50 2.13
N MET A 90 -3.50 10.88 3.03
CA MET A 90 -4.16 11.59 4.14
C MET A 90 -3.16 12.13 5.15
N LEU A 91 -2.10 11.38 5.47
CA LEU A 91 -1.05 11.83 6.38
C LEU A 91 -0.27 13.02 5.80
N PHE A 92 0.10 12.97 4.52
CA PHE A 92 0.75 14.09 3.84
C PHE A 92 -0.14 15.34 3.74
N THR A 93 -1.47 15.15 3.64
CA THR A 93 -2.42 16.26 3.64
C THR A 93 -2.60 16.86 5.04
N ALA A 94 -2.63 16.03 6.08
CA ALA A 94 -2.82 16.47 7.46
C ALA A 94 -1.55 17.07 8.10
N ALA A 95 -0.36 16.74 7.57
CA ALA A 95 0.92 17.29 8.02
C ALA A 95 1.26 18.65 7.40
N ARG A 96 0.40 19.18 6.53
CA ARG A 96 0.52 20.51 5.91
C ARG A 96 -0.29 21.55 6.70
#